data_AF-A0A935LX16-F1
#
_entry.id   AF-A0A935LX16-F1
#
_cell.length_a   1.000
_cell.length_b   1.000
_cell.length_c   1.000
_cell.angle_alpha   90.00
_cell.angle_beta   90.00
_cell.angle_gamma   90.00
#
_symmetry.space_group_name_H-M   'P 1'
#
loop_
_entity.id
_entity.type
_entity.pdbx_description
1 polymer ?
#
loop_
_entity_poly.entity_id
_entity_poly.type
_entity_poly.pdbx_seq_one_letter_code
_entity_poly.pdbx_strand_id
1 'polypeptide(L)'
;MRHLEVTFIVDPVLSGDEVKSTAQTYVEMLQNEGATIVHVNEIGLRPLAYPINKRSTGVYYCIEFAAETGTFIGKLELALKRDERIMRFLTVKLDKFGVKYNEDKRNGKIGKKVHKAPKEPAPVYTPKAAYVPPVDIIAEDLEII
;
A
#
# COMPACT_ATOMS: atom_id res chain seq x y z
N MET A 1 5.26 -20.02 20.35
CA MET A 1 5.24 -18.54 20.29
C MET A 1 4.16 -18.09 19.32
N ARG A 2 3.47 -16.99 19.64
CA ARG A 2 2.49 -16.34 18.77
C ARG A 2 3.22 -15.26 17.99
N HIS A 3 3.10 -15.30 16.67
CA HIS A 3 3.60 -14.25 15.80
C HIS A 3 2.48 -13.25 15.54
N LEU A 4 2.77 -11.99 15.76
CA LEU A 4 1.84 -10.89 15.61
C LEU A 4 2.54 -9.80 14.81
N GLU A 5 1.74 -9.07 14.05
CA GLU A 5 2.17 -7.83 13.42
C GLU A 5 1.23 -6.70 13.84
N VAL A 6 1.80 -5.53 14.09
CA VAL A 6 1.06 -4.31 14.36
C VAL A 6 1.46 -3.30 13.32
N THR A 7 0.48 -2.91 12.50
CA THR A 7 0.63 -1.82 11.53
C THR A 7 -0.08 -0.60 12.06
N PHE A 8 0.60 0.53 12.11
CA PHE A 8 0.01 1.81 12.50
C PHE A 8 0.41 2.93 11.56
N ILE A 9 -0.47 3.93 11.52
CA ILE A 9 -0.36 5.12 10.69
C ILE A 9 -0.15 6.31 11.63
N VAL A 10 0.97 6.99 11.45
CA VAL A 10 1.34 8.20 12.20
C VAL A 10 0.89 9.44 11.40
N ASP A 11 0.45 10.50 12.10
CA ASP A 11 0.08 11.78 11.48
C ASP A 11 1.27 12.33 10.67
N PRO A 12 1.11 12.61 9.37
CA PRO A 12 2.18 13.14 8.52
C PRO A 12 2.59 14.58 8.85
N VAL A 13 1.88 15.29 9.75
CA VAL A 13 2.26 16.64 10.18
C VAL A 13 3.46 16.65 11.13
N LEU A 14 3.73 15.53 11.79
CA LEU A 14 4.88 15.41 12.68
C LEU A 14 6.19 15.42 11.89
N SER A 15 7.25 15.87 12.55
CA SER A 15 8.59 15.82 11.97
C SER A 15 9.07 14.37 11.84
N GLY A 16 9.96 14.10 10.88
CA GLY A 16 10.49 12.75 10.67
C GLY A 16 11.15 12.14 11.91
N ASP A 17 11.74 12.98 12.77
CA ASP A 17 12.38 12.54 14.01
C ASP A 17 11.35 12.15 15.09
N GLU A 18 10.26 12.91 15.21
CA GLU A 18 9.14 12.57 16.12
C GLU A 18 8.45 11.28 15.70
N VAL A 19 8.29 11.07 14.40
CA VAL A 19 7.70 9.85 13.85
C VAL A 19 8.55 8.62 14.22
N LYS A 20 9.88 8.71 14.07
CA LYS A 20 10.80 7.64 14.47
C LYS A 20 10.80 7.42 15.98
N SER A 21 10.84 8.48 16.77
CA SER A 21 10.77 8.41 18.24
C SER A 21 9.47 7.73 18.72
N THR A 22 8.35 8.02 18.05
CA THR A 22 7.06 7.38 18.33
C THR A 22 7.14 5.87 18.06
N ALA A 23 7.66 5.46 16.91
CA ALA A 23 7.84 4.04 16.60
C ALA A 23 8.77 3.34 17.61
N GLN A 24 9.85 4.01 18.00
CA GLN A 24 10.84 3.48 18.95
C GLN A 24 10.26 3.30 20.36
N THR A 25 9.38 4.20 20.80
CA THR A 25 8.63 4.06 22.07
C THR A 25 7.82 2.76 22.10
N TYR A 26 7.17 2.39 20.99
CA TYR A 26 6.38 1.15 20.92
C TYR A 26 7.24 -0.10 20.78
N VAL A 27 8.40 -0.01 20.12
CA VAL A 27 9.43 -1.07 20.11
C VAL A 27 9.91 -1.35 21.54
N GLU A 28 10.25 -0.31 22.30
CA GLU A 28 10.69 -0.45 23.70
C GLU A 28 9.57 -0.99 24.60
N MET A 29 8.34 -0.51 24.43
CA MET A 29 7.18 -1.03 25.17
C MET A 29 6.98 -2.54 24.95
N LEU A 30 7.14 -3.01 23.70
CA LEU A 30 7.04 -4.42 23.36
C LEU A 30 8.17 -5.24 24.00
N GLN A 31 9.40 -4.73 23.99
CA GLN A 31 10.54 -5.39 24.63
C GLN A 31 10.37 -5.49 26.15
N ASN A 32 9.87 -4.44 26.80
CA ASN A 32 9.62 -4.39 28.24
C ASN A 32 8.55 -5.40 28.69
N GLU A 33 7.55 -5.68 27.85
CA GLU A 33 6.52 -6.70 28.11
C GLU A 33 6.98 -8.12 27.71
N GLY A 34 8.25 -8.29 27.31
CA GLY A 34 8.86 -9.59 27.02
C GLY A 34 8.60 -10.13 25.60
N ALA A 35 8.24 -9.26 24.65
CA ALA A 35 8.11 -9.65 23.25
C ALA A 35 9.46 -9.58 22.52
N THR A 36 9.73 -10.58 21.70
CA THR A 36 10.91 -10.61 20.81
C THR A 36 10.55 -9.92 19.49
N ILE A 37 11.24 -8.84 19.17
CA ILE A 37 11.04 -8.12 17.92
C ILE A 37 11.72 -8.90 16.80
N VAL A 38 10.93 -9.30 15.80
CA VAL A 38 11.42 -10.00 14.60
C VAL A 38 11.85 -8.99 13.56
N HIS A 39 11.09 -7.91 13.42
CA HIS A 39 11.37 -6.87 12.43
C HIS A 39 10.60 -5.58 12.67
N VAL A 40 11.21 -4.48 12.25
CA VAL A 40 10.56 -3.19 12.12
C VAL A 40 10.66 -2.79 10.66
N ASN A 41 9.52 -2.60 10.02
CA ASN A 41 9.40 -2.22 8.62
C ASN A 41 8.87 -0.79 8.53
N GLU A 42 9.76 0.12 8.12
CA GLU A 42 9.44 1.52 7.86
C GLU A 42 8.98 1.67 6.42
N ILE A 43 7.67 1.71 6.20
CA ILE A 43 7.09 1.83 4.85
C ILE A 43 7.17 3.28 4.37
N GLY A 44 7.09 4.24 5.29
CA GLY A 44 7.17 5.67 5.00
C GLY A 44 5.83 6.29 4.58
N LEU A 45 5.90 7.46 3.96
CA LEU A 45 4.73 8.25 3.55
C LEU A 45 3.98 7.56 2.40
N ARG A 46 2.66 7.35 2.57
CA ARG A 46 1.77 6.84 1.54
C ARG A 46 0.50 7.72 1.44
N PRO A 47 -0.08 7.88 0.24
CA PRO A 47 -1.41 8.46 0.10
C PRO A 47 -2.47 7.49 0.64
N LEU A 48 -3.45 8.03 1.37
CA LEU A 48 -4.60 7.30 1.87
C LEU A 48 -5.69 7.27 0.80
N ALA A 49 -6.44 6.17 0.70
CA ALA A 49 -7.57 6.06 -0.23
C ALA A 49 -8.69 7.07 0.09
N TYR A 50 -8.83 7.44 1.36
CA TYR A 50 -9.76 8.46 1.84
C TYR A 50 -9.15 9.23 3.01
N PRO A 51 -9.57 10.48 3.27
CA PRO A 51 -9.02 11.26 4.36
C PRO A 51 -9.38 10.69 5.73
N ILE A 52 -8.39 10.56 6.62
CA ILE A 52 -8.59 10.24 8.04
C ILE A 52 -8.22 11.49 8.82
N ASN A 53 -9.08 11.96 9.74
CA ASN A 53 -8.85 13.20 10.50
C ASN A 53 -8.45 14.41 9.61
N LYS A 54 -9.04 14.50 8.40
CA LYS A 54 -8.72 15.52 7.36
C LYS A 54 -7.30 15.45 6.78
N ARG A 55 -6.53 14.38 7.02
CA ARG A 55 -5.25 14.10 6.35
C ARG A 55 -5.48 13.16 5.17
N SER A 56 -4.89 13.48 4.02
CA SER A 56 -4.91 12.64 2.81
C SER A 56 -3.70 11.71 2.69
N THR A 57 -2.68 11.89 3.53
CA THR A 57 -1.45 11.09 3.58
C THR A 57 -1.25 10.54 5.00
N GLY A 58 -0.39 9.53 5.13
CA GLY A 58 0.00 8.96 6.41
C GLY A 58 1.35 8.27 6.33
N VAL A 59 2.09 8.26 7.44
CA VAL A 59 3.37 7.54 7.52
C VAL A 59 3.13 6.16 8.13
N TYR A 60 3.48 5.11 7.39
CA TYR A 60 3.20 3.73 7.75
C TYR A 60 4.38 3.06 8.43
N TYR A 61 4.11 2.43 9.56
CA TYR A 61 5.04 1.56 10.28
C TYR A 61 4.39 0.20 10.49
N CYS A 62 5.18 -0.86 10.33
CA CYS A 62 4.78 -2.22 10.65
C CYS A 62 5.84 -2.85 11.56
N ILE A 63 5.41 -3.34 12.72
CA ILE A 63 6.26 -4.01 13.68
C ILE A 63 5.83 -5.47 13.75
N GLU A 64 6.75 -6.37 13.44
CA GLU A 64 6.59 -7.81 13.56
C GLU A 64 7.27 -8.29 14.84
N PHE A 65 6.53 -8.97 15.70
CA PHE A 65 7.04 -9.49 16.96
C PHE A 65 6.48 -10.87 17.30
N ALA A 66 7.26 -11.61 18.07
CA ALA A 66 6.89 -12.90 18.62
C ALA A 66 6.76 -12.80 20.14
N ALA A 67 5.71 -13.39 20.69
CA ALA A 67 5.54 -13.46 22.13
C ALA A 67 4.96 -14.81 22.57
N GLU A 68 5.26 -15.21 23.81
CA GLU A 68 4.71 -16.45 24.37
C GLU A 68 3.23 -16.32 24.71
N THR A 69 2.84 -15.19 25.31
CA THR A 69 1.47 -14.93 25.78
C THR A 69 0.91 -13.66 25.14
N GLY A 70 -0.41 -13.61 24.92
CA GLY A 70 -1.10 -12.45 24.32
C GLY A 70 -1.62 -11.41 25.31
N THR A 71 -1.17 -11.43 26.56
CA THR A 71 -1.71 -10.60 27.65
C THR A 71 -1.38 -9.11 27.51
N PHE A 72 -0.24 -8.76 26.91
CA PHE A 72 0.17 -7.36 26.72
C PHE A 72 -0.52 -6.66 25.54
N ILE A 73 -1.22 -7.41 24.67
CA ILE A 73 -1.90 -6.85 23.48
C ILE A 73 -2.92 -5.79 23.89
N GLY A 74 -3.70 -6.04 24.94
CA GLY A 74 -4.70 -5.08 25.42
C GLY A 74 -4.07 -3.77 25.94
N LYS A 75 -2.90 -3.85 26.59
CA LYS A 75 -2.15 -2.67 27.04
C LYS A 75 -1.57 -1.89 25.86
N LEU A 76 -1.02 -2.61 24.87
CA LEU A 76 -0.47 -2.02 23.66
C LEU A 76 -1.55 -1.26 22.87
N GLU A 77 -2.70 -1.90 22.64
CA GLU A 77 -3.82 -1.25 21.93
C GLU A 77 -4.36 -0.04 22.71
N LEU A 78 -4.37 -0.10 24.03
CA LEU A 78 -4.76 1.04 24.86
C LEU A 78 -3.76 2.20 24.74
N ALA A 79 -2.46 1.92 24.71
CA ALA A 79 -1.43 2.93 24.50
C ALA A 79 -1.54 3.56 23.11
N LEU A 80 -1.67 2.74 22.06
CA LEU A 80 -1.85 3.19 20.67
C LEU A 80 -3.12 4.03 20.48
N LYS A 81 -4.21 3.72 21.20
CA LYS A 81 -5.46 4.52 21.18
C LYS A 81 -5.34 5.86 21.91
N ARG A 82 -4.51 5.94 22.95
CA ARG A 82 -4.32 7.16 23.75
C ARG A 82 -3.37 8.15 23.09
N ASP A 83 -2.53 7.67 22.18
CA ASP A 83 -1.57 8.50 21.49
C ASP A 83 -2.21 9.24 20.30
N GLU A 84 -2.36 10.55 20.44
CA GLU A 84 -2.96 11.42 19.43
C GLU A 84 -2.16 11.48 18.12
N ARG A 85 -0.87 11.10 18.17
CA ARG A 85 0.02 11.04 17.01
C ARG A 85 -0.35 9.91 16.06
N ILE A 86 -1.06 8.90 16.55
CA ILE A 86 -1.47 7.73 15.77
C ILE A 86 -2.90 7.92 15.28
N MET A 87 -3.07 7.84 13.96
CA MET A 87 -4.37 8.00 13.33
C MET A 87 -5.18 6.71 13.32
N ARG A 88 -4.49 5.58 13.08
CA ARG A 88 -5.10 4.26 12.99
C ARG A 88 -4.05 3.19 13.22
N PHE A 89 -4.46 2.08 13.82
CA PHE A 89 -3.65 0.88 13.93
C PHE A 89 -4.47 -0.37 13.64
N LEU A 90 -3.77 -1.44 13.32
CA LEU A 90 -4.32 -2.78 13.13
C LEU A 90 -3.33 -3.80 13.68
N THR A 91 -3.80 -4.61 14.61
CA THR A 91 -3.07 -5.75 15.16
C THR A 91 -3.57 -7.03 14.48
N VAL A 92 -2.67 -7.82 13.90
CA VAL A 92 -3.00 -9.08 13.22
C VAL A 92 -2.17 -10.21 13.81
N LYS A 93 -2.82 -11.35 14.05
CA LYS A 93 -2.14 -12.60 14.39
C LYS A 93 -1.73 -13.31 13.11
N LEU A 94 -0.44 -13.58 12.98
CA LEU A 94 0.11 -14.32 11.85
C LEU A 94 -0.06 -15.83 12.04
N ASP A 95 -0.39 -16.51 10.96
CA ASP A 95 -0.41 -17.96 10.86
C ASP A 95 0.96 -18.49 10.39
N LYS A 96 1.06 -19.82 10.24
CA LYS A 96 2.31 -20.46 9.81
C LYS A 96 2.76 -19.99 8.41
N PHE A 97 1.81 -19.74 7.52
CA PHE A 97 2.09 -19.30 6.16
C PHE A 97 2.48 -17.82 6.11
N GLY A 98 1.86 -16.97 6.93
CA GLY A 98 2.19 -15.55 7.05
C GLY A 98 3.61 -15.31 7.55
N VAL A 99 4.05 -16.05 8.58
CA VAL A 99 5.43 -15.97 9.08
C VAL A 99 6.42 -16.34 7.98
N LYS A 100 6.21 -17.48 7.31
CA LYS A 100 7.07 -17.92 6.21
C LYS A 100 7.08 -16.92 5.04
N TYR A 101 5.93 -16.36 4.71
CA TYR A 101 5.81 -15.34 3.67
C TYR A 101 6.64 -14.08 4.00
N ASN A 102 6.58 -13.61 5.25
CA ASN A 102 7.37 -12.46 5.70
C ASN A 102 8.87 -12.75 5.65
N GLU A 103 9.29 -13.95 6.07
CA GLU A 103 10.68 -14.42 5.96
C GLU A 103 11.15 -14.51 4.50
N ASP A 104 10.36 -15.13 3.62
CA ASP A 104 10.70 -15.30 2.20
C ASP A 104 10.72 -13.96 1.44
N LYS A 105 9.85 -13.02 1.82
CA LYS A 105 9.86 -11.63 1.32
C LYS A 105 11.14 -10.90 1.74
N ARG A 106 11.58 -11.06 2.99
CA ARG A 106 12.84 -10.47 3.47
C ARG A 106 14.07 -11.09 2.79
N ASN A 107 14.01 -12.40 2.53
CA ASN A 107 15.04 -13.13 1.81
C ASN A 107 15.03 -12.88 0.29
N GLY A 108 14.17 -11.98 -0.20
CA GLY A 108 14.13 -11.56 -1.61
C GLY A 108 13.60 -12.62 -2.59
N LYS A 109 13.00 -13.71 -2.07
CA LYS A 109 12.38 -14.77 -2.89
C LYS A 109 11.01 -14.36 -3.41
N ILE A 110 10.37 -13.39 -2.76
CA ILE A 110 9.05 -12.86 -3.08
C ILE A 110 9.20 -11.36 -3.43
N GLY A 111 8.70 -10.94 -4.60
CA GLY A 111 8.69 -9.52 -5.01
C GLY A 111 9.53 -9.17 -6.23
N LYS A 112 10.34 -10.09 -6.78
CA LYS A 112 10.92 -9.94 -8.13
C LYS A 112 9.84 -10.14 -9.20
N LYS A 113 8.92 -9.18 -9.35
CA LYS A 113 8.15 -9.08 -10.58
C LYS A 113 9.07 -8.45 -11.62
N VAL A 114 9.61 -9.27 -12.52
CA VAL A 114 10.13 -8.81 -13.81
C VAL A 114 8.97 -8.06 -14.47
N HIS A 115 9.11 -6.76 -14.66
CA HIS A 115 8.19 -6.02 -15.52
C HIS A 115 8.31 -6.62 -16.92
N LYS A 116 7.34 -7.46 -17.31
CA LYS A 116 7.18 -7.82 -18.72
C LYS A 116 6.76 -6.53 -19.41
N ALA A 117 7.61 -6.01 -20.29
CA ALA A 117 7.33 -4.84 -21.10
C ALA A 117 5.91 -4.97 -21.68
N PRO A 118 5.13 -3.87 -21.75
CA PRO A 118 3.83 -3.91 -22.39
C PRO A 118 4.00 -4.51 -23.79
N LYS A 119 3.33 -5.63 -24.08
CA LYS A 119 3.18 -6.06 -25.47
C LYS A 119 2.49 -4.91 -26.20
N GLU A 120 3.06 -4.52 -27.34
CA GLU A 120 2.50 -3.50 -28.22
C GLU A 120 0.98 -3.69 -28.35
N PRO A 121 0.19 -2.60 -28.27
CA PRO A 121 -1.26 -2.72 -28.31
C PRO A 121 -1.68 -3.40 -29.61
N ALA A 122 -2.59 -4.37 -29.47
CA ALA A 122 -3.21 -5.08 -30.60
C ALA A 122 -3.69 -4.08 -31.67
N PRO A 123 -3.55 -4.40 -32.97
CA PRO A 123 -3.84 -3.45 -34.04
C PRO A 123 -5.29 -2.95 -33.92
N VAL A 124 -5.42 -1.62 -33.88
CA VAL A 124 -6.71 -0.92 -33.86
C VAL A 124 -7.50 -1.34 -35.10
N TYR A 125 -8.63 -2.02 -34.92
CA TYR A 125 -9.55 -2.31 -36.02
C TYR A 125 -10.22 -1.00 -36.47
N THR A 126 -9.73 -0.42 -37.55
CA THR A 126 -10.46 0.61 -38.30
C THR A 126 -11.63 -0.07 -39.03
N PRO A 127 -12.89 0.33 -38.82
CA PRO A 127 -13.97 -0.19 -39.65
C PRO A 127 -13.72 0.23 -41.11
N LYS A 128 -13.81 -0.73 -42.03
CA LYS A 128 -13.66 -0.50 -43.48
C LYS A 128 -14.61 0.62 -43.93
N ALA A 129 -14.08 1.56 -44.73
CA ALA A 129 -14.83 2.64 -45.33
C ALA A 129 -16.13 2.12 -45.97
N ALA A 130 -17.25 2.75 -45.62
CA ALA A 130 -18.53 2.50 -46.26
C ALA A 130 -18.42 2.83 -47.75
N TYR A 131 -18.77 1.86 -48.59
CA TYR A 131 -18.91 2.05 -50.04
C TYR A 131 -20.08 3.01 -50.32
N VAL A 132 -19.82 4.14 -50.97
CA VAL A 132 -20.84 4.99 -51.56
C VAL A 132 -20.86 4.67 -53.07
N PRO A 133 -21.97 4.19 -53.64
CA PRO A 133 -22.03 3.90 -55.07
C PRO A 133 -21.90 5.19 -55.90
N PRO A 134 -21.26 5.13 -57.09
CA PRO A 134 -21.13 6.27 -57.98
C PRO A 134 -22.49 6.60 -58.59
N VAL A 135 -22.88 7.88 -58.56
CA VAL A 135 -23.98 8.39 -59.38
C VAL A 135 -23.36 9.01 -60.61
N ASP A 136 -23.44 8.29 -61.72
CA ASP A 136 -22.98 8.70 -63.03
C ASP A 136 -24.06 9.55 -63.76
N ILE A 137 -23.57 10.64 -64.37
CA ILE A 137 -24.03 11.32 -65.59
C ILE A 137 -25.24 12.26 -65.48
N ILE A 138 -24.99 13.57 -65.69
CA ILE A 138 -25.42 14.25 -66.94
C ILE A 138 -24.45 15.38 -67.32
N ALA A 139 -24.11 15.38 -68.62
CA ALA A 139 -23.25 16.31 -69.31
C ALA A 139 -24.02 17.58 -69.76
N GLU A 140 -23.29 18.43 -70.49
CA GLU A 140 -23.72 19.60 -71.26
C GLU A 140 -23.83 20.96 -70.54
N ASP A 141 -22.86 21.82 -70.90
CA ASP A 141 -23.03 23.20 -71.37
C ASP A 141 -23.72 24.25 -70.47
N LEU A 142 -22.95 25.24 -70.01
CA LEU A 142 -23.11 26.64 -70.44
C LEU A 142 -22.00 27.57 -69.89
N GLU A 143 -21.25 28.13 -70.82
CA GLU A 143 -20.64 29.47 -70.90
C GLU A 143 -20.81 30.54 -69.78
N ILE A 144 -19.71 31.30 -69.60
CA ILE A 144 -19.60 32.77 -69.37
C ILE A 144 -20.03 33.30 -67.98
N ILE A 145 -19.06 33.80 -67.18
CA ILE A 145 -18.62 35.22 -66.98
C ILE A 145 -17.25 35.18 -66.29
#